data_AF-A0A0X3WLP5-F1
#
_entry.id   AF-A0A0X3WLP5-F1
#
_cell.length_a   1.000
_cell.length_b   1.000
_cell.length_c   1.000
_cell.angle_alpha   90.00
_cell.angle_beta   90.00
_cell.angle_gamma   90.00
#
_symmetry.space_group_name_H-M   'P 1'
#
loop_
_entity.id
_entity.type
_entity.pdbx_description
1 polymer ?
#
loop_
_entity_poly.entity_id
_entity_poly.type
_entity_poly.pdbx_seq_one_letter_code
_entity_poly.pdbx_strand_id
1 'polypeptide(L)'
;MIERVTWDDLPVELRSAVETRTGEVSATAEVQDGLNCSVALILDTAYDGRLFFKGVRETDEPGTAALRCEERINRAVGGISPTVRYRFDAGGWSALAFVYVDGRHADLGPGSNDLDAVAFIMKRMQDLKIPDFPIPQFADRLRKFLEPDEAEALAGNHLLHTDTNPHNLLIGNTGGEAYVVDWAMPAIGPAWVDPANTAVRLMECGQPPGDALAWLRGFASWRRASEHAVGAFVSATCRHWAATVGARSAEPSNERFRHLLG
;
A
#
# COMPACT_ATOMS: atom_id res chain seq x y z
N MET A 1 9.78 17.52 5.35
CA MET A 1 10.59 16.30 5.57
C MET A 1 10.14 15.76 6.90
N ILE A 2 9.59 14.54 6.95
CA ILE A 2 9.14 13.93 8.20
C ILE A 2 10.42 13.58 8.98
N GLU A 3 10.60 14.17 10.16
CA GLU A 3 11.70 13.82 11.06
C GLU A 3 11.44 12.41 11.61
N ARG A 4 12.37 11.48 11.32
CA ARG A 4 12.30 10.12 11.87
C ARG A 4 12.73 10.14 13.33
N VAL A 5 11.95 9.51 14.17
CA VAL A 5 12.16 9.42 15.61
C VAL A 5 12.66 8.02 15.95
N THR A 6 13.79 7.94 16.65
CA THR A 6 14.33 6.66 17.15
C THR A 6 13.50 6.16 18.34
N TRP A 7 13.69 4.91 18.76
CA TRP A 7 13.01 4.40 19.95
C TRP A 7 13.27 5.27 21.19
N ASP A 8 14.53 5.61 21.44
CA ASP A 8 14.93 6.33 22.65
C ASP A 8 14.42 7.78 22.71
N ASP A 9 14.14 8.37 21.54
CA ASP A 9 13.54 9.70 21.40
C ASP A 9 12.01 9.71 21.57
N LEU A 10 11.36 8.54 21.65
CA LEU A 10 9.93 8.46 21.93
C LEU A 10 9.63 8.82 23.41
N PRO A 11 8.48 9.45 23.68
CA PRO A 11 8.05 9.77 25.03
C PRO A 11 8.04 8.54 25.93
N VAL A 12 8.48 8.72 27.17
CA VAL A 12 8.55 7.64 28.18
C VAL A 12 7.18 6.99 28.38
N GLU A 13 6.10 7.75 28.28
CA GLU A 13 4.72 7.28 28.39
C GLU A 13 4.39 6.28 27.28
N LEU A 14 4.81 6.54 26.05
CA LEU A 14 4.59 5.63 24.93
C LEU A 14 5.44 4.37 25.05
N ARG A 15 6.75 4.52 25.35
CA ARG A 15 7.65 3.38 25.54
C ARG A 15 7.16 2.47 26.67
N SER A 16 6.78 3.05 27.81
CA SER A 16 6.23 2.30 28.94
C SER A 16 4.92 1.59 28.59
N ALA A 17 4.04 2.23 27.80
CA ALA A 17 2.80 1.61 27.35
C ALA A 17 3.05 0.41 26.43
N VAL A 18 4.03 0.52 25.53
CA VAL A 18 4.47 -0.58 24.66
C VAL A 18 5.07 -1.72 25.46
N GLU A 19 6.01 -1.44 26.37
CA GLU A 19 6.68 -2.47 27.18
C GLU A 19 5.72 -3.17 28.15
N THR A 20 4.72 -2.45 28.67
CA THR A 20 3.66 -3.05 29.51
C THR A 20 2.88 -4.14 28.76
N ARG A 21 2.74 -4.00 27.43
CA ARG A 21 1.94 -4.91 26.59
C ARG A 21 2.76 -5.99 25.91
N THR A 22 4.00 -5.66 25.55
CA THR A 22 4.88 -6.51 24.72
C THR A 22 6.05 -7.11 25.51
N GLY A 23 6.22 -6.70 26.77
CA GLY A 23 7.42 -6.97 27.55
C GLY A 23 8.54 -6.00 27.20
N GLU A 24 9.68 -6.13 27.87
CA GLU A 24 10.86 -5.28 27.61
C GLU A 24 11.24 -5.30 26.12
N VAL A 25 11.53 -4.11 25.57
CA VAL A 25 12.06 -3.95 24.21
C VAL A 25 13.58 -4.04 24.29
N SER A 26 14.10 -5.22 23.93
CA SER A 26 15.53 -5.55 24.08
C SER A 26 16.43 -4.98 22.97
N ALA A 27 15.88 -4.77 21.79
CA ALA A 27 16.57 -4.17 20.66
C ALA A 27 15.58 -3.50 19.71
N THR A 28 16.07 -2.52 18.96
CA THR A 28 15.31 -1.87 17.89
C THR A 28 16.15 -1.71 16.62
N ALA A 29 15.48 -1.74 15.47
CA ALA A 29 16.10 -1.42 14.19
C ALA A 29 15.20 -0.46 13.41
N GLU A 30 15.79 0.55 12.79
CA GLU A 30 15.06 1.48 11.94
C GLU A 30 14.70 0.84 10.59
N VAL A 31 13.48 1.07 10.14
CA VAL A 31 13.06 0.72 8.79
C VAL A 31 13.25 1.95 7.91
N GLN A 32 14.17 1.83 6.94
CA GLN A 32 14.49 2.96 6.07
C GLN A 32 13.43 3.25 5.01
N ASP A 33 12.55 2.29 4.75
CA ASP A 33 11.47 2.37 3.76
C ASP A 33 10.12 2.58 4.47
N GLY A 34 9.31 3.53 3.98
CA GLY A 34 8.05 3.96 4.62
C GLY A 34 7.99 5.48 4.71
N LEU A 35 7.29 6.09 3.76
CA LEU A 35 7.37 7.53 3.47
C LEU A 35 6.44 8.41 4.32
N ASN A 36 5.54 7.82 5.12
CA ASN A 36 4.40 8.54 5.73
C ASN A 36 4.27 8.37 7.26
N CYS A 37 5.29 7.89 7.97
CA CYS A 37 5.24 7.75 9.44
C CYS A 37 6.42 8.45 10.12
N SER A 38 6.16 9.09 11.26
CA SER A 38 7.21 9.76 12.06
C SER A 38 8.13 8.76 12.77
N VAL A 39 7.66 7.54 13.02
CA VAL A 39 8.46 6.42 13.50
C VAL A 39 8.06 5.14 12.77
N ALA A 40 9.06 4.34 12.36
CA ALA A 40 8.92 3.01 11.78
C ALA A 40 10.10 2.15 12.22
N LEU A 41 9.85 1.18 13.10
CA LEU A 41 10.86 0.39 13.80
C LEU A 41 10.51 -1.10 13.76
N ILE A 42 11.53 -1.93 13.81
CA ILE A 42 11.41 -3.33 14.23
C ILE A 42 11.76 -3.39 15.70
N LEU A 43 10.90 -3.97 16.54
CA LEU A 43 11.10 -4.13 17.98
C LEU A 43 11.32 -5.61 18.30
N ASP A 44 12.41 -5.95 19.00
CA ASP A 44 12.60 -7.26 19.62
C ASP A 44 12.02 -7.23 21.04
N THR A 45 10.84 -7.83 21.22
CA THR A 45 10.04 -7.77 22.46
C THR A 45 10.04 -9.11 23.20
N ALA A 46 9.99 -9.07 24.53
CA ALA A 46 10.08 -10.27 25.36
C ALA A 46 8.87 -11.22 25.23
N TYR A 47 7.66 -10.73 24.92
CA TYR A 47 6.44 -11.54 24.90
C TYR A 47 6.00 -11.96 23.49
N ASP A 48 6.14 -11.08 22.50
CA ASP A 48 5.64 -11.30 21.14
C ASP A 48 6.76 -11.55 20.11
N GLY A 49 8.04 -11.51 20.53
CA GLY A 49 9.18 -11.59 19.62
C GLY A 49 9.29 -10.31 18.80
N ARG A 50 9.47 -10.44 17.48
CA ARG A 50 9.57 -9.28 16.58
C ARG A 50 8.21 -8.67 16.26
N LEU A 51 8.12 -7.35 16.40
CA LEU A 51 6.99 -6.54 15.95
C LEU A 51 7.47 -5.44 15.02
N PHE A 52 6.68 -5.13 13.98
CA PHE A 52 6.83 -3.88 13.24
C PHE A 52 6.00 -2.80 13.92
N PHE A 53 6.64 -1.73 14.35
CA PHE A 53 6.03 -0.63 15.08
C PHE A 53 6.06 0.63 14.23
N LYS A 54 4.89 1.24 14.03
CA LYS A 54 4.80 2.56 13.40
C LYS A 54 3.89 3.50 14.15
N GLY A 55 4.21 4.78 14.07
CA GLY A 55 3.46 5.80 14.78
C GLY A 55 3.64 7.20 14.19
N VAL A 56 2.72 8.05 14.60
CA VAL A 56 2.63 9.47 14.23
C VAL A 56 2.33 10.29 15.47
N ARG A 57 2.76 11.54 15.46
CA ARG A 57 2.35 12.51 16.49
C ARG A 57 0.85 12.78 16.33
N GLU A 58 0.11 12.88 17.42
CA GLU A 58 -1.34 13.16 17.38
C GLU A 58 -1.67 14.52 16.73
N THR A 59 -0.70 15.44 16.70
CA THR A 59 -0.82 16.72 16.00
C THR A 59 -0.78 16.58 14.47
N ASP A 60 -0.33 15.44 13.93
CA ASP A 60 -0.40 15.11 12.51
C ASP A 60 -1.77 14.48 12.22
N GLU A 61 -2.77 15.33 11.98
CA GLU A 61 -4.15 14.89 11.71
C GLU A 61 -4.24 13.96 10.49
N PRO A 62 -3.61 14.25 9.32
CA PRO A 62 -3.59 13.33 8.19
C PRO A 62 -2.93 11.99 8.51
N GLY A 63 -1.76 11.99 9.15
CA GLY A 63 -1.06 10.77 9.55
C GLY A 63 -1.87 9.93 10.52
N THR A 64 -2.52 10.57 11.49
CA THR A 64 -3.40 9.91 12.47
C THR A 64 -4.63 9.30 11.79
N ALA A 65 -5.25 10.01 10.83
CA ALA A 65 -6.37 9.49 10.06
C ALA A 65 -5.98 8.28 9.22
N ALA A 66 -4.80 8.31 8.58
CA ALA A 66 -4.25 7.21 7.80
C ALA A 66 -3.99 5.97 8.68
N LEU A 67 -3.34 6.16 9.84
CA LEU A 67 -3.05 5.07 10.78
C LEU A 67 -4.34 4.43 11.34
N ARG A 68 -5.35 5.25 11.67
CA ARG A 68 -6.67 4.76 12.10
C ARG A 68 -7.40 4.01 10.99
N CYS A 69 -7.27 4.44 9.74
CA CYS A 69 -7.83 3.72 8.59
C CYS A 69 -7.22 2.32 8.48
N GLU A 70 -5.90 2.24 8.63
CA GLU A 70 -5.16 0.99 8.57
C GLU A 70 -5.48 0.03 9.72
N GLU A 71 -5.67 0.54 10.94
CA GLU A 71 -6.19 -0.25 12.06
C GLU A 71 -7.55 -0.87 11.71
N ARG A 72 -8.49 -0.04 11.21
CA ARG A 72 -9.88 -0.44 10.93
C ARG A 72 -9.98 -1.44 9.79
N ILE A 73 -9.15 -1.29 8.75
CA ILE A 73 -9.16 -2.19 7.59
C ILE A 73 -8.43 -3.50 7.86
N ASN A 74 -7.52 -3.56 8.84
CA ASN A 74 -6.63 -4.71 9.06
C ASN A 74 -7.37 -6.06 9.13
N ARG A 75 -8.55 -6.09 9.76
CA ARG A 75 -9.38 -7.30 9.82
C ARG A 75 -9.90 -7.74 8.45
N ALA A 76 -10.27 -6.79 7.59
CA ALA A 76 -10.77 -7.09 6.25
C ALA A 76 -9.65 -7.64 5.34
N VAL A 77 -8.41 -7.17 5.53
CA VAL A 77 -7.22 -7.59 4.77
C VAL A 77 -6.44 -8.73 5.46
N GLY A 78 -7.05 -9.38 6.46
CA GLY A 78 -6.45 -10.50 7.17
C GLY A 78 -6.02 -11.63 6.24
N GLY A 79 -4.81 -12.14 6.45
CA GLY A 79 -4.24 -13.23 5.64
C GLY A 79 -3.65 -12.79 4.29
N ILE A 80 -3.63 -11.48 4.00
CA ILE A 80 -2.81 -10.88 2.94
C ILE A 80 -1.95 -9.71 3.43
N SER A 81 -2.19 -9.22 4.65
CA SER A 81 -1.47 -8.12 5.29
C SER A 81 -1.05 -8.54 6.70
N PRO A 82 0.05 -7.98 7.26
CA PRO A 82 0.44 -8.23 8.65
C PRO A 82 -0.68 -7.87 9.61
N THR A 83 -0.90 -8.69 10.63
CA THR A 83 -1.97 -8.45 11.61
C THR A 83 -1.56 -7.36 12.60
N VAL A 84 -2.42 -6.38 12.85
CA VAL A 84 -2.27 -5.44 13.96
C VAL A 84 -2.43 -6.19 15.27
N ARG A 85 -1.39 -6.17 16.09
CA ARG A 85 -1.34 -6.82 17.40
C ARG A 85 -1.80 -5.87 18.51
N TYR A 86 -1.33 -4.62 18.48
CA TYR A 86 -1.63 -3.61 19.49
C TYR A 86 -1.82 -2.23 18.87
N ARG A 87 -2.66 -1.42 19.51
CA ARG A 87 -2.74 0.03 19.31
C ARG A 87 -2.30 0.73 20.58
N PHE A 88 -1.61 1.86 20.41
CA PHE A 88 -1.19 2.75 21.49
C PHE A 88 -1.62 4.18 21.18
N ASP A 89 -2.19 4.85 22.18
CA ASP A 89 -2.46 6.28 22.17
C ASP A 89 -1.87 6.82 23.49
N ALA A 90 -0.64 7.35 23.46
CA ALA A 90 0.11 7.73 24.67
C ALA A 90 1.19 8.78 24.37
N GLY A 91 1.44 9.70 25.31
CA GLY A 91 2.51 10.70 25.20
C GLY A 91 2.37 11.65 24.00
N GLY A 92 1.16 11.87 23.48
CA GLY A 92 0.92 12.68 22.27
C GLY A 92 1.20 11.95 20.96
N TRP A 93 1.20 10.61 20.98
CA TRP A 93 1.42 9.75 19.81
C TRP A 93 0.29 8.74 19.65
N SER A 94 -0.04 8.46 18.39
CA SER A 94 -0.85 7.30 18.00
C SER A 94 0.06 6.32 17.25
N ALA A 95 0.03 5.05 17.64
CA ALA A 95 0.91 4.02 17.11
C ALA A 95 0.23 2.65 16.99
N LEU A 96 0.71 1.85 16.05
CA LEU A 96 0.31 0.46 15.82
C LEU A 96 1.53 -0.45 15.85
N ALA A 97 1.40 -1.59 16.52
CA ALA A 97 2.35 -2.69 16.43
C ALA A 97 1.71 -3.83 15.62
N PHE A 98 2.41 -4.26 14.58
CA PHE A 98 2.02 -5.35 13.68
C PHE A 98 2.88 -6.57 13.95
N VAL A 99 2.31 -7.75 13.71
CA VAL A 99 3.11 -8.99 13.60
C VAL A 99 4.19 -8.75 12.55
N TYR A 100 5.44 -8.99 12.92
CA TYR A 100 6.55 -8.82 11.99
C TYR A 100 6.51 -9.88 10.89
N VAL A 101 6.69 -9.44 9.64
CA VAL A 101 6.89 -10.34 8.50
C VAL A 101 8.39 -10.42 8.26
N ASP A 102 8.96 -11.61 8.46
CA ASP A 102 10.32 -11.92 8.04
C ASP A 102 10.34 -12.13 6.52
N GLY A 103 10.59 -11.05 5.80
CA GLY A 103 10.58 -11.00 4.36
C GLY A 103 11.40 -9.86 3.79
N ARG A 104 11.48 -9.83 2.47
CA ARG A 104 12.11 -8.76 1.69
C ARG A 104 11.07 -8.08 0.81
N HIS A 105 11.37 -6.87 0.34
CA HIS A 105 10.56 -6.24 -0.70
C HIS A 105 10.55 -7.10 -1.98
N ALA A 106 9.42 -7.09 -2.68
CA ALA A 106 9.27 -7.82 -3.93
C ALA A 106 10.18 -7.22 -5.01
N ASP A 107 10.88 -8.08 -5.73
CA ASP A 107 11.61 -7.72 -6.93
C ASP A 107 10.63 -7.78 -8.11
N LEU A 108 10.38 -6.64 -8.74
CA LEU A 108 9.49 -6.53 -9.90
C LEU A 108 10.27 -6.49 -11.23
N GLY A 109 11.60 -6.62 -11.18
CA GLY A 109 12.48 -6.51 -12.34
C GLY A 109 12.52 -7.76 -13.23
N PRO A 110 13.15 -7.65 -14.43
CA PRO A 110 13.29 -8.76 -15.38
C PRO A 110 13.91 -10.01 -14.75
N GLY A 111 13.30 -11.18 -15.01
CA GLY A 111 13.77 -12.46 -14.48
C GLY A 111 13.46 -12.72 -13.00
N SER A 112 12.71 -11.84 -12.33
CA SER A 112 12.27 -12.05 -10.96
C SER A 112 11.38 -13.28 -10.81
N ASN A 113 11.59 -14.04 -9.74
CA ASN A 113 10.74 -15.17 -9.35
C ASN A 113 9.54 -14.75 -8.48
N ASP A 114 9.39 -13.47 -8.17
CA ASP A 114 8.35 -12.98 -7.24
C ASP A 114 7.01 -12.73 -7.93
N LEU A 115 7.00 -12.62 -9.27
CA LEU A 115 5.82 -12.18 -10.03
C LEU A 115 4.61 -13.11 -9.89
N ASP A 116 4.84 -14.41 -9.66
CA ASP A 116 3.77 -15.38 -9.41
C ASP A 116 3.15 -15.17 -8.03
N ALA A 117 3.96 -14.91 -7.00
CA ALA A 117 3.48 -14.59 -5.66
C ALA A 117 2.73 -13.25 -5.64
N VAL A 118 3.24 -12.24 -6.35
CA VAL A 118 2.57 -10.95 -6.54
C VAL A 118 1.25 -11.14 -7.29
N ALA A 119 1.22 -11.92 -8.36
CA ALA A 119 -0.03 -12.20 -9.08
C ALA A 119 -1.04 -12.94 -8.20
N PHE A 120 -0.57 -13.86 -7.36
CA PHE A 120 -1.42 -14.60 -6.42
C PHE A 120 -2.05 -13.67 -5.38
N ILE A 121 -1.27 -12.79 -4.74
CA ILE A 121 -1.80 -11.89 -3.71
C ILE A 121 -2.77 -10.86 -4.31
N MET A 122 -2.48 -10.35 -5.51
CA MET A 122 -3.36 -9.43 -6.24
C MET A 122 -4.69 -10.08 -6.65
N LYS A 123 -4.70 -11.40 -6.92
CA LYS A 123 -5.96 -12.15 -7.13
C LYS A 123 -6.73 -12.26 -5.82
N ARG A 124 -6.07 -12.59 -4.71
CA ARG A 124 -6.70 -12.65 -3.39
C ARG A 124 -7.28 -11.31 -2.93
N MET A 125 -6.65 -10.20 -3.29
CA MET A 125 -7.20 -8.86 -3.02
C MET A 125 -8.57 -8.64 -3.65
N GLN A 126 -8.84 -9.24 -4.82
CA GLN A 126 -10.12 -9.10 -5.52
C GLN A 126 -11.26 -9.84 -4.82
N ASP A 127 -10.94 -10.75 -3.89
CA ASP A 127 -11.93 -11.49 -3.10
C ASP A 127 -12.17 -10.86 -1.71
N LEU A 128 -11.52 -9.73 -1.39
CA LEU A 128 -11.68 -9.07 -0.11
C LEU A 128 -13.09 -8.51 0.06
N LYS A 129 -13.64 -8.69 1.27
CA LYS A 129 -14.89 -8.06 1.65
C LYS A 129 -14.67 -6.59 1.96
N ILE A 130 -15.53 -5.73 1.43
CA ILE A 130 -15.58 -4.33 1.83
C ILE A 130 -16.04 -4.26 3.29
N PRO A 131 -15.26 -3.62 4.19
CA PRO A 131 -15.65 -3.48 5.57
C PRO A 131 -16.81 -2.49 5.74
N ASP A 132 -17.53 -2.62 6.86
CA ASP A 132 -18.68 -1.77 7.20
C ASP A 132 -18.25 -0.42 7.79
N PHE A 133 -17.50 0.35 7.00
CA PHE A 133 -17.21 1.76 7.25
C PHE A 133 -16.94 2.50 5.95
N PRO A 134 -17.10 3.84 5.93
CA PRO A 134 -16.88 4.61 4.70
C PRO A 134 -15.45 4.50 4.19
N ILE A 135 -15.30 3.98 2.97
CA ILE A 135 -14.06 4.00 2.18
C ILE A 135 -14.37 4.80 0.91
N PRO A 136 -13.53 5.79 0.53
CA PRO A 136 -13.78 6.63 -0.64
C PRO A 136 -13.76 5.82 -1.93
N GLN A 137 -14.51 6.26 -2.95
CA GLN A 137 -14.38 5.68 -4.28
C GLN A 137 -13.03 6.08 -4.88
N PHE A 138 -12.45 5.19 -5.70
CA PHE A 138 -11.21 5.45 -6.40
C PHE A 138 -11.34 6.67 -7.32
N ALA A 139 -12.47 6.79 -8.02
CA ALA A 139 -12.79 7.93 -8.88
C ALA A 139 -12.74 9.28 -8.13
N ASP A 140 -13.03 9.31 -6.82
CA ASP A 140 -13.00 10.57 -6.05
C ASP A 140 -11.59 11.15 -5.94
N ARG A 141 -10.56 10.31 -5.96
CA ARG A 141 -9.15 10.75 -5.94
C ARG A 141 -8.74 11.46 -7.21
N LEU A 142 -9.34 11.05 -8.33
CA LEU A 142 -9.09 11.59 -9.66
C LEU A 142 -10.16 12.59 -10.09
N ARG A 143 -11.12 12.94 -9.22
CA ARG A 143 -12.33 13.71 -9.58
C ARG A 143 -12.05 15.02 -10.32
N LYS A 144 -10.98 15.74 -9.95
CA LYS A 144 -10.56 16.99 -10.60
C LYS A 144 -10.10 16.80 -12.05
N PHE A 145 -9.83 15.56 -12.44
CA PHE A 145 -9.27 15.17 -13.72
C PHE A 145 -10.18 14.22 -14.48
N LEU A 146 -11.44 14.05 -14.05
CA LEU A 146 -12.43 13.17 -14.66
C LEU A 146 -13.66 13.97 -15.07
N GLU A 147 -14.20 13.64 -16.24
CA GLU A 147 -15.57 14.00 -16.60
C GLU A 147 -16.58 13.14 -15.80
N PRO A 148 -17.86 13.55 -15.68
CA PRO A 148 -18.84 12.82 -14.88
C PRO A 148 -19.05 11.35 -15.29
N ASP A 149 -19.09 11.07 -16.58
CA ASP A 149 -19.21 9.72 -17.15
C ASP A 149 -17.94 8.88 -16.94
N GLU A 150 -16.75 9.49 -17.08
CA GLU A 150 -15.48 8.85 -16.76
C GLU A 150 -15.42 8.42 -15.28
N ALA A 151 -15.94 9.26 -14.37
CA ALA A 151 -15.98 8.93 -12.95
C ALA A 151 -16.96 7.80 -12.63
N GLU A 152 -18.10 7.71 -13.34
CA GLU A 152 -19.03 6.60 -13.23
C GLU A 152 -18.40 5.30 -13.77
N ALA A 153 -17.65 5.37 -14.86
CA ALA A 153 -16.92 4.24 -15.43
C ALA A 153 -15.82 3.68 -14.50
N LEU A 154 -15.30 4.52 -13.59
CA LEU A 154 -14.32 4.14 -12.56
C LEU A 154 -14.96 3.86 -11.20
N ALA A 155 -16.28 3.87 -11.09
CA ALA A 155 -16.95 3.35 -9.90
C ALA A 155 -16.79 1.83 -9.82
N GLY A 156 -16.73 1.30 -8.61
CA GLY A 156 -16.68 -0.15 -8.44
C GLY A 156 -17.06 -0.60 -7.05
N ASN A 157 -16.82 -1.88 -6.80
CA ASN A 157 -17.27 -2.59 -5.60
C ASN A 157 -16.20 -3.55 -5.07
N HIS A 158 -14.93 -3.31 -5.40
CA HIS A 158 -13.80 -4.05 -4.88
C HIS A 158 -12.93 -3.15 -4.02
N LEU A 159 -12.37 -3.72 -2.95
CA LEU A 159 -11.40 -3.03 -2.11
C LEU A 159 -10.06 -2.97 -2.83
N LEU A 160 -9.50 -1.77 -2.95
CA LEU A 160 -8.24 -1.48 -3.62
C LEU A 160 -7.20 -0.98 -2.62
N HIS A 161 -5.96 -1.42 -2.80
CA HIS A 161 -4.80 -0.88 -2.12
C HIS A 161 -4.39 0.48 -2.68
N THR A 162 -4.49 0.66 -4.00
CA THR A 162 -4.19 1.87 -4.78
C THR A 162 -2.71 2.28 -4.89
N ASP A 163 -1.83 1.76 -4.05
CA ASP A 163 -0.38 2.02 -4.14
C ASP A 163 0.45 0.73 -4.07
N THR A 164 0.41 -0.06 -5.14
CA THR A 164 1.09 -1.36 -5.24
C THR A 164 2.56 -1.24 -5.68
N ASN A 165 3.26 -0.22 -5.16
CA ASN A 165 4.69 -0.08 -5.40
C ASN A 165 5.48 -1.25 -4.74
N PRO A 166 6.70 -1.57 -5.23
CA PRO A 166 7.49 -2.69 -4.69
C PRO A 166 7.76 -2.63 -3.17
N HIS A 167 7.83 -1.43 -2.59
CA HIS A 167 8.07 -1.27 -1.15
C HIS A 167 6.85 -1.64 -0.30
N ASN A 168 5.65 -1.65 -0.89
CA ASN A 168 4.42 -2.10 -0.22
C ASN A 168 4.12 -3.59 -0.43
N LEU A 169 5.02 -4.32 -1.12
CA LEU A 169 4.90 -5.75 -1.36
C LEU A 169 6.08 -6.47 -0.68
N LEU A 170 5.78 -7.36 0.27
CA LEU A 170 6.79 -8.19 0.92
C LEU A 170 6.67 -9.64 0.46
N ILE A 171 7.81 -10.30 0.27
CA ILE A 171 7.92 -11.73 0.02
C ILE A 171 8.56 -12.38 1.25
N GLY A 172 7.82 -13.30 1.88
CA GLY A 172 8.28 -14.02 3.06
C GLY A 172 9.51 -14.88 2.74
N ASN A 173 10.54 -14.79 3.59
CA ASN A 173 11.82 -15.50 3.37
C ASN A 173 11.70 -17.02 3.48
N THR A 174 10.71 -17.51 4.25
CA THR A 174 10.55 -18.94 4.55
C THR A 174 9.60 -19.64 3.57
N GLY A 175 8.45 -19.04 3.25
CA GLY A 175 7.41 -19.68 2.42
C GLY A 175 7.21 -19.04 1.04
N GLY A 176 7.88 -17.92 0.75
CA GLY A 176 7.71 -17.19 -0.52
C GLY A 176 6.34 -16.54 -0.69
N GLU A 177 5.52 -16.52 0.35
CA GLU A 177 4.21 -15.88 0.33
C GLU A 177 4.34 -14.36 0.23
N ALA A 178 3.44 -13.75 -0.54
CA ALA A 178 3.39 -12.30 -0.68
C ALA A 178 2.44 -11.66 0.35
N TYR A 179 2.86 -10.52 0.89
CA TYR A 179 2.06 -9.65 1.75
C TYR A 179 1.96 -8.26 1.14
N VAL A 180 0.82 -7.60 1.37
CA VAL A 180 0.59 -6.20 1.02
C VAL A 180 0.53 -5.38 2.31
N VAL A 181 1.44 -4.43 2.45
CA VAL A 181 1.55 -3.55 3.62
C VAL A 181 1.12 -2.13 3.27
N ASP A 182 0.89 -1.30 4.29
CA ASP A 182 0.51 0.11 4.15
C ASP A 182 -0.91 0.36 3.60
N TRP A 183 -1.91 -0.23 4.26
CA TRP A 183 -3.33 -0.02 3.94
C TRP A 183 -3.90 1.30 4.50
N ALA A 184 -3.09 2.36 4.56
CA ALA A 184 -3.48 3.64 5.16
C ALA A 184 -4.50 4.41 4.32
N MET A 185 -4.44 4.25 2.99
CA MET A 185 -5.34 4.91 2.05
C MET A 185 -5.94 3.88 1.07
N PRO A 186 -6.90 3.06 1.50
CA PRO A 186 -7.66 2.20 0.60
C PRO A 186 -8.68 2.99 -0.22
N ALA A 187 -9.15 2.41 -1.31
CA ALA A 187 -10.31 2.92 -2.06
C ALA A 187 -11.25 1.78 -2.44
N ILE A 188 -12.47 2.12 -2.83
CA ILE A 188 -13.37 1.19 -3.52
C ILE A 188 -13.37 1.51 -5.01
N GLY A 189 -13.20 0.50 -5.86
CA GLY A 189 -13.18 0.71 -7.31
C GLY A 189 -13.16 -0.58 -8.13
N PRO A 190 -12.79 -0.50 -9.41
CA PRO A 190 -12.70 -1.65 -10.29
C PRO A 190 -11.52 -2.55 -9.89
N ALA A 191 -11.78 -3.85 -9.77
CA ALA A 191 -10.80 -4.87 -9.34
C ALA A 191 -9.49 -4.92 -10.15
N TRP A 192 -9.48 -4.36 -11.36
CA TRP A 192 -8.34 -4.36 -12.26
C TRP A 192 -7.38 -3.18 -12.04
N VAL A 193 -7.73 -2.18 -11.21
CA VAL A 193 -6.89 -0.99 -10.98
C VAL A 193 -5.56 -1.34 -10.32
N ASP A 194 -5.55 -2.15 -9.25
CA ASP A 194 -4.31 -2.56 -8.59
C ASP A 194 -3.40 -3.43 -9.49
N PRO A 195 -3.92 -4.43 -10.23
CA PRO A 195 -3.15 -5.09 -11.28
C PRO A 195 -2.57 -4.13 -12.32
N ALA A 196 -3.36 -3.16 -12.81
CA ALA A 196 -2.90 -2.19 -13.80
C ALA A 196 -1.79 -1.28 -13.26
N ASN A 197 -1.93 -0.77 -12.03
CA ASN A 197 -0.88 -0.03 -11.34
C ASN A 197 0.38 -0.89 -11.18
N THR A 198 0.24 -2.15 -10.80
CA THR A 198 1.38 -3.08 -10.65
C THR A 198 2.08 -3.31 -11.98
N ALA A 199 1.34 -3.43 -13.10
CA ALA A 199 1.94 -3.54 -14.43
C ALA A 199 2.76 -2.29 -14.82
N VAL A 200 2.32 -1.10 -14.42
CA VAL A 200 3.11 0.14 -14.58
C VAL A 200 4.37 0.10 -13.71
N ARG A 201 4.31 -0.44 -12.48
CA ARG A 201 5.48 -0.64 -11.61
C ARG A 201 6.46 -1.68 -12.16
N LEU A 202 5.97 -2.75 -12.81
CA LEU A 202 6.83 -3.70 -13.54
C LEU A 202 7.66 -2.97 -14.59
N MET A 203 7.03 -2.12 -15.41
CA MET A 203 7.73 -1.33 -16.43
C MET A 203 8.71 -0.33 -15.81
N GLU A 204 8.36 0.27 -14.67
CA GLU A 204 9.25 1.16 -13.92
C GLU A 204 10.49 0.42 -13.39
N CYS A 205 10.35 -0.85 -12.99
CA CYS A 205 11.45 -1.73 -12.59
C CYS A 205 12.20 -2.36 -13.78
N GLY A 206 11.93 -1.92 -15.01
CA GLY A 206 12.67 -2.32 -16.21
C GLY A 206 12.11 -3.51 -16.98
N GLN A 207 10.92 -4.01 -16.63
CA GLN A 207 10.25 -5.02 -17.45
C GLN A 207 9.84 -4.43 -18.81
N PRO A 208 10.03 -5.15 -19.93
CA PRO A 208 9.49 -4.73 -21.21
C PRO A 208 7.97 -4.54 -21.13
N PRO A 209 7.40 -3.51 -21.78
CA PRO A 209 5.94 -3.28 -21.76
C PRO A 209 5.13 -4.51 -22.18
N GLY A 210 5.62 -5.26 -23.18
CA GLY A 210 4.98 -6.50 -23.64
C GLY A 210 4.84 -7.57 -22.55
N ASP A 211 5.87 -7.72 -21.70
CA ASP A 211 5.91 -8.70 -20.61
C ASP A 211 5.05 -8.24 -19.44
N ALA A 212 5.10 -6.96 -19.08
CA ALA A 212 4.22 -6.39 -18.06
C ALA A 212 2.72 -6.51 -18.46
N LEU A 213 2.39 -6.27 -19.73
CA LEU A 213 1.04 -6.50 -20.25
C LEU A 213 0.67 -7.98 -20.33
N ALA A 214 1.63 -8.87 -20.58
CA ALA A 214 1.39 -10.32 -20.54
C ALA A 214 1.05 -10.79 -19.11
N TRP A 215 1.78 -10.31 -18.11
CA TRP A 215 1.47 -10.53 -16.70
C TRP A 215 0.07 -9.99 -16.34
N LEU A 216 -0.25 -8.77 -16.76
CA LEU A 216 -1.55 -8.14 -16.51
C LEU A 216 -2.72 -8.90 -17.17
N ARG A 217 -2.50 -9.51 -18.35
CA ARG A 217 -3.49 -10.39 -19.00
C ARG A 217 -3.82 -11.64 -18.18
N GLY A 218 -3.05 -11.99 -17.16
CA GLY A 218 -3.36 -13.07 -16.21
C GLY A 218 -4.64 -12.82 -15.39
N PHE A 219 -5.07 -11.56 -15.23
CA PHE A 219 -6.21 -11.19 -14.40
C PHE A 219 -7.53 -11.16 -15.21
N ALA A 220 -8.54 -11.90 -14.73
CA ALA A 220 -9.84 -11.92 -15.38
C ALA A 220 -10.57 -10.57 -15.32
N SER A 221 -10.36 -9.81 -14.23
CA SER A 221 -10.87 -8.45 -14.06
C SER A 221 -10.31 -7.51 -15.13
N TRP A 222 -9.02 -7.60 -15.44
CA TRP A 222 -8.40 -6.80 -16.51
C TRP A 222 -8.93 -7.17 -17.89
N ARG A 223 -9.00 -8.47 -18.23
CA ARG A 223 -9.51 -8.92 -19.54
C ARG A 223 -10.97 -8.54 -19.80
N ARG A 224 -11.73 -8.22 -18.76
CA ARG A 224 -13.14 -7.78 -18.83
C ARG A 224 -13.31 -6.27 -18.63
N ALA A 225 -12.23 -5.54 -18.38
CA ALA A 225 -12.27 -4.10 -18.21
C ALA A 225 -12.77 -3.45 -19.51
N SER A 226 -13.62 -2.43 -19.40
CA SER A 226 -14.07 -1.69 -20.57
C SER A 226 -12.95 -0.78 -21.06
N GLU A 227 -12.78 -0.69 -22.38
CA GLU A 227 -11.80 0.21 -23.00
C GLU A 227 -12.02 1.66 -22.57
N HIS A 228 -13.29 2.08 -22.42
CA HIS A 228 -13.64 3.40 -21.92
C HIS A 228 -13.15 3.65 -20.49
N ALA A 229 -13.35 2.71 -19.56
CA ALA A 229 -12.89 2.88 -18.18
C ALA A 229 -11.36 2.86 -18.08
N VAL A 230 -10.68 2.01 -18.87
CA VAL A 230 -9.21 2.02 -18.95
C VAL A 230 -8.70 3.35 -19.52
N GLY A 231 -9.35 3.86 -20.58
CA GLY A 231 -9.05 5.17 -21.17
C GLY A 231 -9.19 6.33 -20.19
N ALA A 232 -10.29 6.34 -19.42
CA ALA A 232 -10.55 7.31 -18.35
C ALA A 232 -9.48 7.24 -17.26
N PHE A 233 -9.16 6.02 -16.78
CA PHE A 233 -8.12 5.80 -15.77
C PHE A 233 -6.75 6.32 -16.21
N VAL A 234 -6.31 5.94 -17.42
CA VAL A 234 -5.01 6.36 -17.96
C VAL A 234 -4.96 7.87 -18.15
N SER A 235 -6.00 8.46 -18.74
CA SER A 235 -6.04 9.89 -19.04
C SER A 235 -6.07 10.73 -17.76
N ALA A 236 -6.92 10.38 -16.80
CA ALA A 236 -7.03 11.10 -15.54
C ALA A 236 -5.77 10.95 -14.67
N THR A 237 -5.17 9.76 -14.64
CA THR A 237 -3.90 9.53 -13.92
C THR A 237 -2.75 10.33 -14.54
N CYS A 238 -2.66 10.37 -15.87
CA CYS A 238 -1.66 11.18 -16.56
C CYS A 238 -1.83 12.69 -16.28
N ARG A 239 -3.08 13.18 -16.31
CA ARG A 239 -3.42 14.57 -15.97
C ARG A 239 -3.06 14.89 -14.52
N HIS A 240 -3.39 13.99 -13.60
CA HIS A 240 -3.07 14.12 -12.18
C HIS A 240 -1.56 14.23 -11.96
N TRP A 241 -0.76 13.31 -12.51
CA TRP A 241 0.70 13.36 -12.38
C TRP A 241 1.30 14.62 -12.99
N ALA A 242 0.86 15.02 -14.18
CA ALA A 242 1.33 16.25 -14.81
C ALA A 242 1.03 17.50 -13.96
N ALA A 243 -0.10 17.53 -13.25
CA ALA A 243 -0.44 18.61 -12.32
C ALA A 243 0.39 18.56 -11.03
N THR A 244 0.73 17.37 -10.54
CA THR A 244 1.48 17.19 -9.27
C THR A 244 2.97 17.47 -9.41
N VAL A 245 3.63 16.96 -10.46
CA VAL A 245 5.10 17.03 -10.60
C VAL A 245 5.56 17.83 -11.83
N GLY A 246 4.62 18.36 -12.62
CA GLY A 246 4.88 19.02 -13.89
C GLY A 246 4.97 18.06 -15.07
N ALA A 247 4.53 18.49 -16.24
CA ALA A 247 4.39 17.65 -17.44
C ALA A 247 5.70 16.92 -17.82
N ARG A 248 6.84 17.61 -17.78
CA ARG A 248 8.14 17.01 -18.14
C ARG A 248 8.54 15.89 -17.17
N SER A 249 8.35 16.09 -15.86
CA SER A 249 8.69 15.11 -14.84
C SER A 249 7.72 13.93 -14.82
N ALA A 250 6.46 14.17 -15.21
CA ALA A 250 5.43 13.14 -15.29
C ALA A 250 5.59 12.22 -16.52
N GLU A 251 6.23 12.69 -17.60
CA GLU A 251 6.22 12.00 -18.89
C GLU A 251 6.72 10.55 -18.85
N PRO A 252 7.81 10.19 -18.15
CA PRO A 252 8.22 8.79 -18.04
C PRO A 252 7.14 7.89 -17.40
N SER A 253 6.42 8.41 -16.39
CA SER A 253 5.31 7.70 -15.77
C SER A 253 4.12 7.59 -16.72
N ASN A 254 3.76 8.71 -17.37
CA ASN A 254 2.66 8.78 -18.30
C ASN A 254 2.85 7.86 -19.52
N GLU A 255 4.08 7.74 -20.03
CA GLU A 255 4.42 6.80 -21.11
C GLU A 255 4.09 5.35 -20.73
N ARG A 256 4.44 4.93 -19.51
CA ARG A 256 4.10 3.60 -18.98
C ARG A 256 2.59 3.39 -18.85
N PHE A 257 1.86 4.39 -18.36
CA PHE A 257 0.39 4.31 -18.30
C PHE A 257 -0.24 4.20 -19.69
N ARG A 258 0.29 4.89 -20.70
CA ARG A 258 -0.26 4.82 -22.08
C ARG A 258 -0.12 3.43 -22.70
N HIS A 259 0.88 2.63 -22.33
CA HIS A 259 0.97 1.23 -22.76
C HIS A 259 -0.23 0.37 -22.35
N LEU A 260 -1.00 0.76 -21.32
CA LEU A 260 -2.21 0.04 -20.90
C LEU A 260 -3.36 0.14 -21.93
N LEU A 261 -3.28 1.06 -22.89
CA LEU A 261 -4.33 1.29 -23.89
C LEU A 261 -4.27 0.33 -25.09
N GLY A 262 -3.23 -0.49 -25.20
CA GLY A 262 -3.01 -1.40 -26.35
C GLY A 262 -1.97 -0.89 -27.32
#